data_AF-A0A438DK94-F1
#
_entry.id   AF-A0A438DK94-F1
#
_cell.length_a   1.000
_cell.length_b   1.000
_cell.length_c   1.000
_cell.angle_alpha   90.00
_cell.angle_beta   90.00
_cell.angle_gamma   90.00
#
_symmetry.space_group_name_H-M   'P 1'
#
loop_
_entity.id
_entity.type
_entity.pdbx_description
1 polymer ?
#
loop_
_entity_poly.entity_id
_entity_poly.type
_entity_poly.pdbx_seq_one_letter_code
_entity_poly.pdbx_strand_id
1 'polypeptide(L)'
;MSSIAISYGENGPVFCGLKSDGSHLVTCYGSNSAIIYGTPAHFPFMGLTAGDGFVCGLLVDSNQPYCWGSSRYVQMGVPQPMIKGAEYLEISAGDYHLCGLREPLTGRLRNYSLVDCWGYNMTRSYRFDGQLQSISAGSEFNCGLFSQNRTVFCWGMKLVAG
;
A
#
# COMPACT_ATOMS: atom_id res chain seq x y z
N MET A 1 1.93 -6.30 0.31
CA MET A 1 3.32 -5.75 0.30
C MET A 1 4.35 -6.87 0.25
N SER A 2 5.62 -6.58 -0.11
CA SER A 2 6.70 -7.58 -0.15
C SER A 2 8.06 -6.98 0.23
N SER A 3 9.14 -7.77 0.31
CA SER A 3 10.49 -7.23 0.58
C SER A 3 11.08 -6.43 -0.58
N ILE A 4 10.44 -6.49 -1.75
CA ILE A 4 10.82 -5.77 -2.97
C ILE A 4 9.61 -5.03 -3.55
N ALA A 5 9.88 -4.00 -4.34
CA ALA A 5 8.86 -3.30 -5.11
C ALA A 5 9.45 -2.76 -6.40
N ILE A 6 8.64 -2.74 -7.47
CA ILE A 6 9.04 -2.22 -8.77
C ILE A 6 8.07 -1.11 -9.15
N SER A 7 8.59 0.11 -9.26
CA SER A 7 7.87 1.23 -9.85
C SER A 7 8.23 1.34 -11.33
N TYR A 8 7.25 1.71 -12.14
CA TYR A 8 7.40 2.10 -13.55
C TYR A 8 6.89 3.53 -13.74
N GLY A 9 6.82 4.00 -14.98
CA GLY A 9 6.26 5.31 -15.30
C GLY A 9 7.11 6.07 -16.30
N GLU A 10 6.72 7.31 -16.57
CA GLU A 10 7.38 8.20 -17.55
C GLU A 10 8.85 8.47 -17.22
N ASN A 11 9.20 8.49 -15.92
CA ASN A 11 10.57 8.70 -15.44
C ASN A 11 11.42 7.40 -15.44
N GLY A 12 10.88 6.30 -15.97
CA GLY A 12 11.55 5.02 -16.09
C GLY A 12 11.43 4.12 -14.85
N PRO A 13 11.85 2.85 -14.96
CA PRO A 13 11.65 1.85 -13.93
C PRO A 13 12.60 2.06 -12.75
N VAL A 14 12.14 1.70 -11.55
CA VAL A 14 12.93 1.61 -10.33
C VAL A 14 12.60 0.33 -9.58
N PHE A 15 13.65 -0.41 -9.23
CA PHE A 15 13.59 -1.53 -8.30
C PHE A 15 14.02 -1.07 -6.91
N CYS A 16 13.20 -1.30 -5.91
CA CYS A 16 13.50 -1.04 -4.50
C CYS A 16 13.44 -2.34 -3.71
N GLY A 17 14.31 -2.49 -2.71
CA GLY A 17 14.32 -3.63 -1.81
C GLY A 17 14.70 -3.26 -0.40
N LEU A 18 14.17 -4.01 0.57
CA LEU A 18 14.62 -3.95 1.96
C LEU A 18 16.03 -4.54 2.07
N LYS A 19 16.91 -3.88 2.83
CA LYS A 19 18.25 -4.38 3.12
C LYS A 19 18.16 -5.64 3.98
N SER A 20 18.97 -6.65 3.63
CA SER A 20 19.05 -7.92 4.36
C SER A 20 19.93 -7.87 5.62
N ASP A 21 20.49 -6.70 5.95
CA ASP A 21 21.35 -6.48 7.12
C ASP A 21 20.58 -6.35 8.45
N GLY A 22 19.26 -6.60 8.42
CA GLY A 22 18.36 -6.48 9.58
C GLY A 22 17.93 -5.05 9.89
N SER A 23 18.41 -4.04 9.15
CA SER A 23 18.02 -2.64 9.37
C SER A 23 16.60 -2.31 8.89
N HIS A 24 16.03 -3.15 8.03
CA HIS A 24 14.75 -2.89 7.35
C HIS A 24 14.72 -1.57 6.55
N LEU A 25 15.89 -0.98 6.25
CA LEU A 25 16.01 0.19 5.40
C LEU A 25 15.86 -0.19 3.93
N VAL A 26 15.58 0.80 3.08
CA VAL A 26 15.35 0.59 1.64
C VAL A 26 16.57 0.99 0.83
N THR A 27 16.83 0.25 -0.25
CA THR A 27 17.74 0.68 -1.31
C THR A 27 17.03 0.56 -2.65
N CYS A 28 17.16 1.57 -3.49
CA CYS A 28 16.51 1.65 -4.80
C CYS A 28 17.54 1.84 -5.92
N TYR A 29 17.26 1.25 -7.08
CA TYR A 29 18.08 1.32 -8.29
C TYR A 29 17.18 1.53 -9.52
N GLY A 30 17.56 2.42 -10.43
CA GLY A 30 16.81 2.66 -11.66
C GLY A 30 16.89 4.11 -12.13
N SER A 31 15.94 4.49 -12.99
CA SER A 31 15.98 5.77 -13.73
C SER A 31 15.24 6.92 -13.06
N ASN A 32 14.23 6.64 -12.23
CA ASN A 32 13.40 7.69 -11.63
C ASN A 32 14.10 8.30 -10.41
N SER A 33 14.79 9.43 -10.63
CA SER A 33 15.54 10.17 -9.62
C SER A 33 14.71 10.60 -8.41
N ALA A 34 13.41 10.86 -8.58
CA ALA A 34 12.54 11.22 -7.46
C ALA A 34 12.36 10.06 -6.47
N ILE A 35 12.36 8.81 -6.95
CA ILE A 35 12.34 7.64 -6.07
C ILE A 35 13.73 7.41 -5.48
N ILE A 36 14.79 7.45 -6.29
CA ILE A 36 16.17 7.19 -5.84
C ILE A 36 16.57 8.16 -4.72
N TYR A 37 16.42 9.47 -4.94
CA TYR A 37 16.80 10.48 -3.96
C TYR A 37 15.73 10.72 -2.88
N GLY A 38 14.48 10.32 -3.13
CA GLY A 38 13.38 10.40 -2.16
C GLY A 38 13.32 9.22 -1.19
N THR A 39 14.15 8.19 -1.38
CA THR A 39 14.16 6.99 -0.53
C THR A 39 14.56 7.36 0.91
N PRO A 40 13.72 7.09 1.93
CA PRO A 40 14.04 7.44 3.30
C PRO A 40 15.26 6.69 3.84
N ALA A 41 16.25 7.44 4.35
CA ALA A 41 17.51 6.87 4.86
C ALA A 41 17.42 6.29 6.28
N HIS A 42 16.36 6.64 7.03
CA HIS A 42 16.26 6.35 8.47
C HIS A 42 14.93 5.73 8.89
N PHE A 43 14.05 5.39 7.94
CA PHE A 43 12.77 4.76 8.23
C PHE A 43 12.86 3.27 7.94
N PRO A 44 12.70 2.40 8.96
CA PRO A 44 12.59 0.97 8.76
C PRO A 44 11.19 0.60 8.27
N PHE A 45 11.11 -0.33 7.32
CA PHE A 45 9.87 -0.76 6.70
C PHE A 45 9.65 -2.28 6.83
N MET A 46 8.43 -2.69 7.15
CA MET A 46 8.02 -4.10 7.17
C MET A 46 7.89 -4.69 5.77
N GLY A 47 7.49 -3.87 4.81
CA GLY A 47 7.26 -4.28 3.43
C GLY A 47 7.03 -3.09 2.53
N LEU A 48 7.22 -3.32 1.24
CA LEU A 48 7.17 -2.35 0.17
C LEU A 48 6.06 -2.70 -0.84
N THR A 49 5.59 -1.67 -1.54
CA THR A 49 4.74 -1.77 -2.74
C THR A 49 5.04 -0.56 -3.62
N ALA A 50 4.72 -0.64 -4.91
CA ALA A 50 4.98 0.46 -5.84
C ALA A 50 3.91 0.53 -6.92
N GLY A 51 3.76 1.72 -7.50
CA GLY A 51 2.88 2.00 -8.63
C GLY A 51 3.60 2.88 -9.66
N ASP A 52 2.84 3.70 -10.40
CA ASP A 52 3.37 4.60 -11.41
C ASP A 52 4.06 5.81 -10.77
N GLY A 53 5.40 5.78 -10.78
CA GLY A 53 6.26 6.86 -10.32
C GLY A 53 6.36 7.01 -8.80
N PHE A 54 5.84 6.06 -8.01
CA PHE A 54 5.95 6.08 -6.56
C PHE A 54 6.22 4.69 -5.95
N VAL A 55 6.80 4.72 -4.75
CA VAL A 55 6.99 3.57 -3.86
C VAL A 55 6.40 3.93 -2.51
N CYS A 56 5.77 2.96 -1.86
CA CYS A 56 5.32 3.08 -0.48
C CYS A 56 5.87 1.92 0.34
N GLY A 57 6.12 2.20 1.62
CA GLY A 57 6.44 1.19 2.60
C GLY A 57 5.55 1.33 3.83
N LEU A 58 5.38 0.23 4.55
CA LEU A 58 4.69 0.21 5.84
C LEU A 58 5.74 0.34 6.96
N LEU A 59 5.68 1.41 7.74
CA LEU A 59 6.66 1.71 8.79
C LEU A 59 6.59 0.66 9.91
N VAL A 60 7.76 0.22 10.40
CA VAL A 60 7.85 -0.76 11.50
C VAL A 60 7.33 -0.19 12.82
N ASP A 61 7.59 1.08 13.10
CA ASP A 61 7.32 1.65 14.43
C ASP A 61 5.87 2.09 14.64
N SER A 62 5.17 2.46 13.56
CA SER A 62 3.85 3.09 13.63
C SER A 62 2.76 2.35 12.86
N ASN A 63 3.11 1.30 12.13
CA ASN A 63 2.21 0.59 11.22
C ASN A 63 1.46 1.53 10.25
N GLN A 64 2.08 2.66 9.88
CA GLN A 64 1.51 3.62 8.92
C GLN A 64 2.22 3.53 7.57
N PRO A 65 1.49 3.73 6.46
CA PRO A 65 2.10 3.86 5.14
C PRO A 65 2.91 5.16 5.05
N TYR A 66 4.07 5.08 4.41
CA TYR A 66 4.84 6.23 3.97
C TYR A 66 5.24 6.04 2.51
N CYS A 67 4.92 7.03 1.68
CA CYS A 67 5.17 7.00 0.24
C CYS A 67 6.22 8.02 -0.17
N TRP A 68 6.93 7.74 -1.26
CA TRP A 68 7.90 8.65 -1.88
C TRP A 68 7.94 8.43 -3.39
N GLY A 69 8.55 9.38 -4.10
CA GLY A 69 8.54 9.45 -5.56
C GLY A 69 7.82 10.70 -6.06
N SER A 70 7.38 10.68 -7.31
CA SER A 70 6.84 11.85 -8.02
C SER A 70 5.44 11.61 -8.59
N SER A 71 4.63 10.74 -7.96
CA SER A 71 3.26 10.50 -8.42
C SER A 71 2.37 11.71 -8.16
N ARG A 72 1.52 12.04 -9.14
CA ARG A 72 0.52 13.10 -9.03
C ARG A 72 -0.58 12.77 -8.01
N TYR A 73 -0.86 11.49 -7.81
CA TYR A 73 -2.02 11.02 -7.06
C TYR A 73 -1.66 10.48 -5.68
N VAL A 74 -0.46 9.93 -5.54
CA VAL A 74 0.08 9.47 -4.25
C VAL A 74 1.28 10.34 -3.92
N GLN A 75 1.04 11.34 -3.06
CA GLN A 75 2.07 12.30 -2.66
C GLN A 75 3.09 11.69 -1.71
N MET A 76 4.26 12.31 -1.64
CA MET A 76 5.30 11.93 -0.67
C MET A 76 4.83 12.19 0.77
N GLY A 77 5.16 11.27 1.66
CA GLY A 77 4.77 11.28 3.07
C GLY A 77 3.70 10.24 3.39
N VAL A 78 3.04 10.44 4.53
CA VAL A 78 1.93 9.60 4.96
C VAL A 78 0.68 9.97 4.13
N PRO A 79 0.08 9.02 3.37
CA PRO A 79 -1.12 9.27 2.58
C PRO A 79 -2.25 9.94 3.37
N GLN A 80 -2.90 10.92 2.75
CA GLN A 80 -4.02 11.66 3.34
C GLN A 80 -5.29 11.51 2.50
N PRO A 81 -6.48 11.51 3.12
CA PRO A 81 -6.73 11.71 4.55
C PRO A 81 -6.44 10.47 5.40
N MET A 82 -5.85 10.65 6.58
CA MET A 82 -5.62 9.58 7.54
C MET A 82 -6.68 9.57 8.64
N ILE A 83 -7.20 8.39 8.98
CA ILE A 83 -8.07 8.24 10.17
C ILE A 83 -7.19 8.18 11.41
N LYS A 84 -7.54 8.99 12.42
CA LYS A 84 -6.76 9.08 13.66
C LYS A 84 -6.65 7.72 14.35
N GLY A 85 -5.40 7.29 14.59
CA GLY A 85 -5.10 6.00 15.22
C GLY A 85 -5.29 4.79 14.30
N ALA A 86 -5.42 4.99 12.99
CA ALA A 86 -5.40 3.88 12.05
C ALA A 86 -3.99 3.31 11.90
N GLU A 87 -3.89 2.01 12.09
CA GLU A 87 -2.71 1.18 11.89
C GLU A 87 -3.06 0.11 10.86
N TYR A 88 -2.07 -0.34 10.10
CA TYR A 88 -2.26 -1.22 8.95
C TYR A 88 -1.43 -2.49 9.08
N LEU A 89 -2.00 -3.63 8.69
CA LEU A 89 -1.30 -4.91 8.60
C LEU A 89 -0.49 -5.02 7.30
N GLU A 90 -1.00 -4.42 6.23
CA GLU A 90 -0.36 -4.44 4.93
C GLU A 90 -0.86 -3.32 4.02
N ILE A 91 -0.10 -3.10 2.96
CA ILE A 91 -0.43 -2.17 1.89
C ILE A 91 -0.25 -2.82 0.52
N SER A 92 -1.01 -2.33 -0.46
CA SER A 92 -0.90 -2.71 -1.86
C SER A 92 -1.20 -1.52 -2.76
N ALA A 93 -0.32 -1.28 -3.73
CA ALA A 93 -0.43 -0.19 -4.68
C ALA A 93 -0.89 -0.69 -6.05
N GLY A 94 -1.81 0.05 -6.66
CA GLY A 94 -2.08 0.00 -8.09
C GLY A 94 -1.29 1.08 -8.82
N ASP A 95 -1.63 1.36 -10.08
CA ASP A 95 -0.94 2.37 -10.90
C ASP A 95 -0.97 3.74 -10.23
N TYR A 96 -2.15 4.15 -9.74
CA TYR A 96 -2.41 5.52 -9.29
C TYR A 96 -3.03 5.61 -7.90
N HIS A 97 -3.01 4.51 -7.14
CA HIS A 97 -3.60 4.46 -5.81
C HIS A 97 -2.83 3.51 -4.88
N LEU A 98 -2.96 3.74 -3.58
CA LEU A 98 -2.51 2.86 -2.52
C LEU A 98 -3.72 2.43 -1.71
N CYS A 99 -3.82 1.16 -1.35
CA CYS A 99 -4.75 0.67 -0.35
C CYS A 99 -4.00 0.05 0.83
N GLY A 100 -4.53 0.22 2.03
CA GLY A 100 -4.04 -0.38 3.26
C GLY A 100 -5.13 -1.15 4.00
N LEU A 101 -4.86 -2.41 4.34
CA LEU A 101 -5.71 -3.21 5.20
C LEU A 101 -5.42 -2.84 6.65
N ARG A 102 -6.43 -2.32 7.36
CA ARG A 102 -6.27 -1.92 8.76
C ARG A 102 -6.10 -3.12 9.68
N GLU A 103 -5.47 -2.87 10.82
CA GLU A 103 -5.47 -3.83 11.93
C GLU A 103 -6.90 -4.23 12.35
N PRO A 104 -7.11 -5.51 12.74
CA PRO A 104 -8.42 -6.00 13.14
C PRO A 104 -8.96 -5.22 14.34
N LEU A 105 -10.22 -4.80 14.23
CA LEU A 105 -10.89 -4.12 15.33
C LEU A 105 -11.27 -5.12 16.42
N THR A 106 -11.38 -4.64 17.65
CA THR A 106 -11.87 -5.45 18.78
C THR A 106 -13.35 -5.18 19.06
N GLY A 107 -13.94 -5.99 19.94
CA GLY A 107 -15.33 -5.80 20.40
C GLY A 107 -16.38 -6.00 19.31
N ARG A 108 -17.32 -5.05 19.18
CA ARG A 108 -18.49 -5.16 18.28
C ARG A 108 -18.12 -5.16 16.80
N LEU A 109 -16.94 -4.65 16.45
CA LEU A 109 -16.49 -4.54 15.06
C LEU A 109 -15.49 -5.64 14.66
N ARG A 110 -15.22 -6.62 15.53
CA ARG A 110 -14.25 -7.71 15.31
C ARG A 110 -14.50 -8.59 14.08
N ASN A 111 -15.73 -8.57 13.57
CA ASN A 111 -16.10 -9.36 12.40
C ASN A 111 -15.90 -8.60 11.09
N TYR A 112 -15.54 -7.32 11.13
CA TYR A 112 -15.35 -6.50 9.94
C TYR A 112 -13.88 -6.24 9.68
N SER A 113 -13.51 -6.21 8.40
CA SER A 113 -12.24 -5.64 7.96
C SER A 113 -12.47 -4.25 7.37
N LEU A 114 -11.51 -3.37 7.62
CA LEU A 114 -11.49 -2.02 7.07
C LEU A 114 -10.29 -1.89 6.13
N VAL A 115 -10.53 -1.34 4.95
CA VAL A 115 -9.49 -1.03 3.97
C VAL A 115 -9.58 0.45 3.63
N ASP A 116 -8.49 1.18 3.76
CA ASP A 116 -8.42 2.55 3.26
C ASP A 116 -7.69 2.59 1.95
N CYS A 117 -8.15 3.42 1.04
CA CYS A 117 -7.45 3.69 -0.19
C CYS A 117 -7.24 5.20 -0.37
N TRP A 118 -6.15 5.56 -1.03
CA TRP A 118 -5.73 6.93 -1.34
C TRP A 118 -5.25 6.99 -2.78
N GLY A 119 -5.48 8.13 -3.45
CA GLY A 119 -5.08 8.36 -4.83
C GLY A 119 -6.25 8.52 -5.79
N TYR A 120 -5.96 8.36 -7.09
CA TYR A 120 -6.82 8.80 -8.18
C TYR A 120 -8.20 8.15 -8.14
N ASN A 121 -9.23 8.95 -7.80
CA ASN A 121 -10.64 8.53 -7.74
C ASN A 121 -10.88 7.20 -6.98
N MET A 122 -9.97 6.89 -6.05
CA MET A 122 -9.98 5.70 -5.19
C MET A 122 -9.84 6.09 -3.71
N THR A 123 -9.82 7.39 -3.39
CA THR A 123 -9.65 7.89 -2.02
C THR A 123 -10.93 7.69 -1.21
N ARG A 124 -11.04 6.55 -0.51
CA ARG A 124 -12.16 6.22 0.41
C ARG A 124 -11.83 5.03 1.31
N SER A 125 -12.60 4.89 2.38
CA SER A 125 -12.59 3.69 3.25
C SER A 125 -13.68 2.70 2.83
N TYR A 126 -13.34 1.42 2.89
CA TYR A 126 -14.21 0.29 2.60
C TYR A 126 -14.37 -0.57 3.84
N ARG A 127 -15.57 -1.13 4.00
CA ARG A 127 -15.89 -2.07 5.08
C ARG A 127 -16.36 -3.38 4.47
N PHE A 128 -15.75 -4.47 4.92
CA PHE A 128 -16.07 -5.83 4.51
C PHE A 128 -16.65 -6.59 5.67
N ASP A 129 -17.71 -7.37 5.42
CA ASP A 129 -18.22 -8.33 6.39
C ASP A 129 -17.41 -9.62 6.30
N GLY A 130 -16.71 -9.96 7.39
CA GLY A 130 -15.68 -10.99 7.41
C GLY A 130 -14.27 -10.41 7.50
N GLN A 131 -13.36 -11.26 7.97
CA GLN A 131 -11.94 -10.92 8.12
C GLN A 131 -11.19 -11.19 6.81
N LEU A 132 -10.63 -10.14 6.21
CA LEU A 132 -9.68 -10.23 5.12
C LEU A 132 -8.33 -10.71 5.65
N GLN A 133 -7.76 -11.69 4.95
CA GLN A 133 -6.40 -12.17 5.18
C GLN A 133 -5.38 -11.32 4.41
N SER A 134 -5.71 -10.93 3.18
CA SER A 134 -4.82 -10.13 2.34
C SER A 134 -5.56 -9.27 1.31
N ILE A 135 -4.91 -8.21 0.81
CA ILE A 135 -5.33 -7.35 -0.28
C ILE A 135 -4.26 -7.26 -1.37
N SER A 136 -4.71 -7.16 -2.62
CA SER A 136 -3.86 -6.93 -3.79
C SER A 136 -4.50 -5.86 -4.66
N ALA A 137 -3.74 -4.85 -5.07
CA ALA A 137 -4.15 -3.84 -6.02
C ALA A 137 -3.59 -4.16 -7.42
N GLY A 138 -4.43 -3.96 -8.43
CA GLY A 138 -4.05 -3.86 -9.83
C GLY A 138 -4.19 -2.41 -10.30
N SER A 139 -4.15 -2.18 -11.61
CA SER A 139 -4.09 -0.83 -12.18
C SER A 139 -5.20 0.12 -11.69
N GLU A 140 -6.47 -0.31 -11.77
CA GLU A 140 -7.65 0.49 -11.38
C GLU A 140 -8.63 -0.27 -10.47
N PHE A 141 -8.20 -1.43 -9.97
CA PHE A 141 -8.99 -2.30 -9.12
C PHE A 141 -8.12 -2.85 -8.02
N ASN A 142 -8.75 -3.48 -7.05
CA ASN A 142 -8.08 -4.23 -6.03
C ASN A 142 -8.94 -5.45 -5.68
N CYS A 143 -8.37 -6.40 -4.96
CA CYS A 143 -9.03 -7.62 -4.52
C CYS A 143 -8.65 -7.91 -3.08
N GLY A 144 -9.58 -8.50 -2.34
CA GLY A 144 -9.39 -8.97 -0.98
C GLY A 144 -9.65 -10.47 -0.90
N LEU A 145 -8.79 -11.19 -0.18
CA LEU A 145 -8.94 -12.61 0.14
C LEU A 145 -9.50 -12.75 1.54
N PHE A 146 -10.65 -13.39 1.69
CA PHE A 146 -11.23 -13.67 3.01
C PHE A 146 -10.53 -14.83 3.70
N SER A 147 -10.25 -14.67 4.99
CA SER A 147 -9.54 -15.65 5.82
C SER A 147 -10.32 -16.95 6.04
N GLN A 148 -11.63 -16.85 6.28
CA GLN A 148 -12.45 -17.99 6.72
C GLN A 148 -12.83 -18.94 5.58
N ASN A 149 -13.30 -18.40 4.46
CA ASN A 149 -13.83 -19.18 3.33
C ASN A 149 -12.90 -19.15 2.10
N ARG A 150 -11.79 -18.40 2.16
CA ARG A 150 -10.80 -18.26 1.09
C ARG A 150 -11.37 -17.71 -0.21
N THR A 151 -12.54 -17.06 -0.18
CA THR A 151 -13.12 -16.42 -1.35
C THR A 151 -12.43 -15.10 -1.64
N VAL A 152 -12.39 -14.73 -2.92
CA VAL A 152 -11.83 -13.46 -3.38
C VAL A 152 -12.98 -12.52 -3.75
N PHE A 153 -12.90 -11.26 -3.32
CA PHE A 153 -13.80 -10.21 -3.75
C PHE A 153 -12.98 -9.05 -4.32
N CYS A 154 -13.30 -8.59 -5.52
CA CYS A 154 -12.61 -7.49 -6.18
C CYS A 154 -13.52 -6.27 -6.30
N TRP A 155 -12.94 -5.08 -6.15
CA TRP A 155 -13.65 -3.81 -6.30
C TRP A 155 -12.75 -2.77 -6.98
N GLY A 156 -13.34 -1.83 -7.72
CA GLY A 156 -12.59 -0.84 -8.50
C GLY A 156 -13.48 0.06 -9.35
N MET A 157 -12.85 0.87 -10.21
CA MET A 157 -13.58 1.85 -11.05
C MET A 157 -14.48 1.22 -12.12
N LYS A 158 -14.17 0.00 -12.54
CA LYS A 158 -15.08 -0.82 -13.35
C LYS A 158 -15.58 -1.95 -12.46
N LEU A 159 -16.90 -2.12 -12.45
CA LEU A 159 -17.59 -3.23 -11.79
C LEU A 159 -16.98 -4.55 -12.27
N VAL A 160 -16.02 -5.08 -11.53
CA VAL A 160 -15.73 -6.51 -11.58
C VAL A 160 -16.81 -7.15 -10.70
N ALA A 161 -17.98 -7.35 -11.31
CA ALA A 161 -19.03 -8.15 -10.69
C ALA A 161 -18.48 -9.58 -10.50
N GLY A 162 -18.69 -10.11 -9.29
CA GLY A 162 -18.40 -11.51 -8.97
C GLY A 162 -19.33 -12.48 -9.70
#